data_AF-A0A2D0N6V9-F1
#
_entry.id   AF-A0A2D0N6V9-F1
#
_cell.length_a   1.000
_cell.length_b   1.000
_cell.length_c   1.000
_cell.angle_alpha   90.00
_cell.angle_beta   90.00
_cell.angle_gamma   90.00
#
_symmetry.space_group_name_H-M   'P 1'
#
loop_
_entity.id
_entity.type
_entity.pdbx_description
1 polymer ?
#
loop_
_entity_poly.entity_id
_entity_poly.type
_entity_poly.pdbx_seq_one_letter_code
_entity_poly.pdbx_strand_id
1 'polypeptide(L)'
;MDKHKTGFSVLKIKYSFQLRVSLLRPTYQSRTYRKFKSIHPESHREIIRFYDENEQSILKLDFEEYFDLLVAYVNALFVIGKYRQHLLMVDLVIEYTIQRNIFSYNGQDLFFEMLTCKGLSHLHTYDYVKAENIFKQLIRIKPEEEDSVKYLEKSIRVAGDRIQHWSRAISIGMLFLAAIVIGVEILLIRPFYEMHVWYFELGRTLLFIFACMAMAGGEWLHWYRSRKKAGHFLRQVKARKNNTPA
;
A
#
# COMPACT_ATOMS: atom_id res chain seq x y z
N MET A 1 -15.32 2.76 -0.03
CA MET A 1 -15.27 4.17 -0.46
C MET A 1 -14.07 4.84 0.22
N ASP A 2 -12.86 4.75 -0.33
CA ASP A 2 -11.67 5.42 0.22
C ASP A 2 -10.49 5.54 -0.79
N LYS A 3 -10.79 5.87 -2.05
CA LYS A 3 -9.76 6.10 -3.10
C LYS A 3 -9.08 7.47 -2.97
N HIS A 4 -9.68 8.43 -2.24
CA HIS A 4 -9.18 9.81 -2.17
C HIS A 4 -8.16 10.09 -1.06
N LYS A 5 -8.18 9.38 0.08
CA LYS A 5 -7.26 9.70 1.19
C LYS A 5 -5.87 9.08 1.06
N THR A 6 -5.74 7.98 0.32
CA THR A 6 -4.42 7.38 0.03
C THR A 6 -3.67 8.08 -1.10
N GLY A 7 -4.38 8.85 -1.91
CA GLY A 7 -3.76 9.78 -2.85
C GLY A 7 -2.95 10.86 -2.15
N PHE A 8 -3.36 11.34 -0.97
CA PHE A 8 -2.73 12.48 -0.30
C PHE A 8 -1.30 12.18 0.24
N SER A 9 -1.06 10.98 0.78
CA SER A 9 0.29 10.58 1.22
C SER A 9 1.20 10.16 0.06
N VAL A 10 0.66 9.54 -0.99
CA VAL A 10 1.39 9.28 -2.25
C VAL A 10 1.70 10.60 -2.96
N LEU A 11 0.81 11.61 -2.88
CA LEU A 11 1.06 12.97 -3.32
C LEU A 11 2.22 13.58 -2.54
N LYS A 12 2.28 13.41 -1.21
CA LYS A 12 3.40 13.94 -0.40
C LYS A 12 4.75 13.36 -0.84
N ILE A 13 4.83 12.06 -1.08
CA ILE A 13 6.02 11.41 -1.65
C ILE A 13 6.33 11.97 -3.05
N LYS A 14 5.29 12.11 -3.89
CA LYS A 14 5.38 12.68 -5.25
C LYS A 14 5.89 14.14 -5.25
N TYR A 15 5.48 14.96 -4.29
CA TYR A 15 5.89 16.37 -4.15
C TYR A 15 7.24 16.53 -3.44
N SER A 16 7.59 15.65 -2.50
CA SER A 16 8.89 15.65 -1.82
C SER A 16 10.05 15.31 -2.77
N PHE A 17 9.80 14.51 -3.82
CA PHE A 17 10.79 14.19 -4.84
C PHE A 17 10.97 15.32 -5.89
N GLN A 18 9.93 16.12 -6.15
CA GLN A 18 9.91 17.11 -7.25
C GLN A 18 10.92 18.24 -7.13
N LEU A 19 11.47 18.55 -5.94
CA LEU A 19 12.07 19.87 -5.72
C LEU A 19 13.60 20.01 -5.80
N ARG A 20 14.43 18.96 -5.86
CA ARG A 20 15.89 19.16 -5.68
C ARG A 20 16.81 18.18 -6.41
N VAL A 21 16.73 18.11 -7.73
CA VAL A 21 17.77 17.45 -8.54
C VAL A 21 18.95 18.41 -8.73
N SER A 22 19.84 18.57 -7.75
CA SER A 22 21.07 19.34 -7.98
C SER A 22 22.18 19.10 -6.96
N LEU A 23 23.33 18.66 -7.52
CA LEU A 23 24.73 18.91 -7.14
C LEU A 23 25.53 17.69 -6.64
N LEU A 24 26.01 16.90 -7.59
CA LEU A 24 27.37 16.36 -7.53
C LEU A 24 28.08 16.68 -8.86
N ARG A 25 29.15 17.48 -8.80
CA ARG A 25 30.17 17.66 -9.86
C ARG A 25 31.52 17.75 -9.13
N PRO A 26 32.56 17.07 -9.64
CA PRO A 26 33.27 17.59 -10.80
C PRO A 26 33.56 16.57 -11.92
N THR A 27 33.41 17.04 -13.17
CA THR A 27 34.22 16.65 -14.34
C THR A 27 34.15 15.20 -14.87
N TYR A 28 32.98 14.62 -15.07
CA TYR A 28 32.71 13.80 -16.28
C TYR A 28 31.25 14.06 -16.72
N GLN A 29 31.04 14.24 -18.04
CA GLN A 29 29.75 14.59 -18.64
C GLN A 29 29.64 13.83 -19.96
N SER A 30 29.44 12.51 -19.85
CA SER A 30 29.22 11.65 -21.02
C SER A 30 28.11 12.24 -21.89
N ARG A 31 28.17 12.01 -23.21
CA ARG A 31 27.19 12.57 -24.14
C ARG A 31 25.76 12.12 -23.76
N THR A 32 25.62 10.89 -23.29
CA THR A 32 24.36 10.30 -22.83
C THR A 32 23.85 11.01 -21.58
N TYR A 33 24.69 11.20 -20.56
CA TYR A 33 24.28 11.87 -19.32
C TYR A 33 23.91 13.34 -19.53
N ARG A 34 24.60 14.05 -20.43
CA ARG A 34 24.21 15.42 -20.83
C ARG A 34 22.84 15.49 -21.46
N LYS A 35 22.51 14.54 -22.35
CA LYS A 35 21.17 14.45 -22.94
C LYS A 35 20.13 14.16 -21.85
N PHE A 36 20.41 13.26 -20.92
CA PHE A 36 19.53 13.00 -19.79
C PHE A 36 19.28 14.27 -18.96
N LYS A 37 20.34 15.00 -18.59
CA LYS A 37 20.22 16.26 -17.84
C LYS A 37 19.47 17.38 -18.57
N SER A 38 19.29 17.28 -19.88
CA SER A 38 18.48 18.21 -20.66
C SER A 38 16.98 17.92 -20.57
N ILE A 39 16.60 16.71 -20.13
CA ILE A 39 15.20 16.34 -19.89
C ILE A 39 14.73 17.03 -18.61
N HIS A 40 13.54 17.61 -18.64
CA HIS A 40 12.97 18.23 -17.46
C HIS A 40 12.76 17.18 -16.35
N PRO A 41 13.16 17.41 -15.10
CA PRO A 41 13.08 16.41 -14.02
C PRO A 41 11.68 15.83 -13.79
N GLU A 42 10.64 16.61 -14.08
CA GLU A 42 9.23 16.22 -13.94
C GLU A 42 8.66 15.48 -15.17
N SER A 43 9.40 15.45 -16.27
CA SER A 43 9.02 14.73 -17.50
C SER A 43 9.26 13.23 -17.34
N HIS A 44 8.57 12.60 -16.38
CA HIS A 44 8.76 11.18 -16.03
C HIS A 44 8.62 10.25 -17.24
N ARG A 45 7.73 10.56 -18.19
CA ARG A 45 7.56 9.76 -19.42
C ARG A 45 8.79 9.83 -20.32
N GLU A 46 9.39 11.00 -20.41
CA GLU A 46 10.60 11.22 -21.20
C GLU A 46 11.82 10.58 -20.55
N ILE A 47 11.91 10.63 -19.22
CA ILE A 47 12.98 9.93 -18.46
C ILE A 47 12.92 8.42 -18.72
N ILE A 48 11.72 7.83 -18.64
CA ILE A 48 11.54 6.39 -18.93
C ILE A 48 11.92 6.09 -20.38
N ARG A 49 11.39 6.84 -21.34
CA ARG A 49 11.69 6.64 -22.76
C ARG A 49 13.19 6.77 -23.03
N PHE A 50 13.84 7.77 -22.45
CA PHE A 50 15.27 7.99 -22.60
C PHE A 50 16.08 6.81 -22.07
N TYR A 51 15.71 6.29 -20.89
CA TYR A 51 16.38 5.12 -20.31
C TYR A 51 16.25 3.91 -21.23
N ASP A 52 15.02 3.59 -21.63
CA ASP A 52 14.71 2.41 -22.44
C ASP A 52 15.39 2.49 -23.83
N GLU A 53 15.48 3.68 -24.44
CA GLU A 53 16.13 3.88 -25.75
C GLU A 53 17.68 3.89 -25.68
N ASN A 54 18.27 4.16 -24.52
CA ASN A 54 19.71 4.36 -24.38
C ASN A 54 20.38 3.35 -23.42
N GLU A 55 19.72 2.25 -23.08
CA GLU A 55 20.15 1.26 -22.08
C GLU A 55 21.63 0.84 -22.25
N GLN A 56 22.04 0.45 -23.47
CA GLN A 56 23.43 0.06 -23.73
C GLN A 56 24.45 1.18 -23.52
N SER A 57 24.06 2.43 -23.74
CA SER A 57 24.93 3.58 -23.52
C SER A 57 24.98 3.96 -22.04
N ILE A 58 23.88 3.73 -21.31
CA ILE A 58 23.75 3.96 -19.87
C ILE A 58 24.62 2.97 -19.09
N LEU A 59 24.67 1.71 -19.50
CA LEU A 59 25.52 0.68 -18.86
C LEU A 59 27.02 0.97 -18.94
N LYS A 60 27.44 1.87 -19.84
CA LYS A 60 28.84 2.28 -20.03
C LYS A 60 29.20 3.56 -19.28
N LEU A 61 28.22 4.16 -18.59
CA LEU A 61 28.45 5.36 -17.79
C LEU A 61 29.29 5.03 -16.57
N ASP A 62 30.00 6.03 -16.08
CA ASP A 62 30.59 5.93 -14.76
C ASP A 62 29.49 5.79 -13.69
N PHE A 63 29.83 5.18 -12.56
CA PHE A 63 28.89 4.81 -11.53
C PHE A 63 28.02 6.00 -11.07
N GLU A 64 28.61 7.19 -10.89
CA GLU A 64 27.89 8.38 -10.41
C GLU A 64 26.81 8.82 -11.40
N GLU A 65 27.16 8.90 -12.70
CA GLU A 65 26.22 9.27 -13.77
C GLU A 65 25.15 8.18 -13.97
N TYR A 66 25.55 6.91 -13.92
CA TYR A 66 24.65 5.76 -14.02
C TYR A 66 23.64 5.74 -12.88
N PHE A 67 24.12 5.89 -11.63
CA PHE A 67 23.29 5.79 -10.44
C PHE A 67 22.27 6.93 -10.37
N ASP A 68 22.67 8.16 -10.68
CA ASP A 68 21.77 9.31 -10.75
C ASP A 68 20.62 9.09 -11.75
N LEU A 69 20.96 8.55 -12.92
CA LEU A 69 20.01 8.25 -13.97
C LEU A 69 19.10 7.08 -13.58
N LEU A 70 19.65 6.03 -12.96
CA LEU A 70 18.90 4.89 -12.45
C LEU A 70 17.87 5.31 -11.38
N VAL A 71 18.27 6.16 -10.43
CA VAL A 71 17.37 6.71 -9.40
C VAL A 71 16.22 7.48 -10.06
N ALA A 72 16.52 8.36 -11.02
CA ALA A 72 15.49 9.11 -11.74
C ALA A 72 14.53 8.20 -12.52
N TYR A 73 15.05 7.16 -13.16
CA TYR A 73 14.26 6.17 -13.90
C TYR A 73 13.33 5.38 -12.99
N VAL A 74 13.86 4.81 -11.90
CA VAL A 74 13.07 4.04 -10.94
C VAL A 74 11.96 4.91 -10.35
N ASN A 75 12.27 6.15 -9.95
CA ASN A 75 11.26 7.07 -9.47
C ASN A 75 10.20 7.41 -10.52
N ALA A 76 10.60 7.64 -11.77
CA ALA A 76 9.67 7.89 -12.86
C ALA A 76 8.71 6.70 -13.09
N LEU A 77 9.21 5.45 -13.02
CA LEU A 77 8.39 4.25 -13.10
C LEU A 77 7.33 4.21 -11.99
N PHE A 78 7.72 4.55 -10.76
CA PHE A 78 6.80 4.61 -9.62
C PHE A 78 5.73 5.68 -9.82
N VAL A 79 6.13 6.91 -10.17
CA VAL A 79 5.21 8.06 -10.30
C VAL A 79 4.18 7.85 -11.42
N ILE A 80 4.58 7.21 -12.52
CA ILE A 80 3.67 6.89 -13.64
C ILE A 80 2.79 5.67 -13.33
N GLY A 81 3.10 4.92 -12.26
CA GLY A 81 2.34 3.74 -11.86
C GLY A 81 2.74 2.46 -12.59
N LYS A 82 3.92 2.42 -13.20
CA LYS A 82 4.52 1.20 -13.78
C LYS A 82 5.11 0.31 -12.67
N TYR A 83 4.30 -0.06 -11.67
CA TYR A 83 4.74 -0.70 -10.43
C TYR A 83 5.47 -2.03 -10.62
N ARG A 84 5.08 -2.84 -11.61
CA ARG A 84 5.78 -4.10 -11.91
C ARG A 84 7.21 -3.86 -12.39
N GLN A 85 7.41 -2.91 -13.30
CA GLN A 85 8.75 -2.54 -13.78
C GLN A 85 9.57 -1.89 -12.66
N HIS A 86 8.94 -1.03 -11.87
CA HIS A 86 9.58 -0.46 -10.68
C HIS A 86 10.10 -1.55 -9.73
N LEU A 87 9.31 -2.59 -9.44
CA LEU A 87 9.72 -3.70 -8.58
C LEU A 87 10.90 -4.50 -9.11
N LEU A 88 11.12 -4.52 -10.43
CA LEU A 88 12.29 -5.18 -11.03
C LEU A 88 13.58 -4.37 -10.83
N MET A 89 13.46 -3.04 -10.71
CA MET A 89 14.61 -2.13 -10.75
C MET A 89 14.95 -1.49 -9.40
N VAL A 90 13.97 -1.34 -8.50
CA VAL A 90 14.17 -0.67 -7.21
C VAL A 90 15.20 -1.37 -6.32
N ASP A 91 15.33 -2.69 -6.44
CA ASP A 91 16.29 -3.46 -5.65
C ASP A 91 17.74 -3.13 -6.01
N LEU A 92 18.02 -2.83 -7.30
CA LEU A 92 19.33 -2.34 -7.74
C LEU A 92 19.68 -1.02 -7.05
N VAL A 93 18.73 -0.07 -6.99
CA VAL A 93 18.95 1.22 -6.33
C VAL A 93 19.19 1.04 -4.83
N ILE A 94 18.40 0.19 -4.17
CA ILE A 94 18.55 -0.09 -2.74
C ILE A 94 19.92 -0.73 -2.47
N GLU A 95 20.33 -1.71 -3.28
CA GLU A 95 21.62 -2.39 -3.16
C GLU A 95 22.78 -1.40 -3.32
N TYR A 96 22.77 -0.59 -4.37
CA TYR A 96 23.82 0.42 -4.59
C TYR A 96 23.88 1.47 -3.48
N THR A 97 22.73 1.89 -2.97
CA THR A 97 22.63 2.81 -1.83
C THR A 97 23.37 2.24 -0.61
N ILE A 98 23.18 0.95 -0.31
CA ILE A 98 23.87 0.27 0.80
C ILE A 98 25.36 0.09 0.51
N GLN A 99 25.71 -0.47 -0.65
CA GLN A 99 27.10 -0.80 -1.01
C GLN A 99 28.01 0.44 -1.03
N ARG A 100 27.47 1.57 -1.46
CA ARG A 100 28.21 2.83 -1.57
C ARG A 100 27.95 3.79 -0.40
N ASN A 101 27.17 3.38 0.59
CA ASN A 101 26.87 4.19 1.78
C ASN A 101 26.23 5.55 1.42
N ILE A 102 25.41 5.59 0.35
CA ILE A 102 24.78 6.82 -0.17
C ILE A 102 23.41 7.01 0.49
N PHE A 103 23.37 7.08 1.82
CA PHE A 103 22.09 7.15 2.53
C PHE A 103 21.36 8.48 2.38
N SER A 104 22.06 9.56 2.02
CA SER A 104 21.46 10.87 1.79
C SER A 104 21.63 11.27 0.33
N TYR A 105 20.51 11.46 -0.37
CA TYR A 105 20.48 11.94 -1.75
C TYR A 105 19.48 13.11 -1.82
N ASN A 106 19.95 14.26 -2.28
CA ASN A 106 19.17 15.52 -2.30
C ASN A 106 18.58 15.93 -0.93
N GLY A 107 19.26 15.54 0.17
CA GLY A 107 18.84 15.85 1.55
C GLY A 107 17.77 14.92 2.12
N GLN A 108 17.45 13.83 1.43
CA GLN A 108 16.51 12.81 1.89
C GLN A 108 17.18 11.45 2.01
N ASP A 109 16.60 10.60 2.86
CA ASP A 109 17.06 9.23 3.06
C ASP A 109 16.64 8.36 1.87
N LEU A 110 17.52 8.24 0.87
CA LEU A 110 17.24 7.54 -0.38
C LEU A 110 16.85 6.09 -0.13
N PHE A 111 17.54 5.44 0.82
CA PHE A 111 17.25 4.06 1.20
C PHE A 111 15.82 3.93 1.72
N PHE A 112 15.44 4.79 2.67
CA PHE A 112 14.11 4.79 3.25
C PHE A 112 13.02 5.10 2.20
N GLU A 113 13.27 6.05 1.31
CA GLU A 113 12.35 6.43 0.24
C GLU A 113 12.15 5.29 -0.77
N MET A 114 13.23 4.70 -1.31
CA MET A 114 13.15 3.59 -2.25
C MET A 114 12.45 2.38 -1.64
N LEU A 115 12.72 2.08 -0.37
CA LEU A 115 12.06 1.00 0.35
C LEU A 115 10.55 1.29 0.56
N THR A 116 10.19 2.55 0.80
CA THR A 116 8.79 2.99 0.86
C THR A 116 8.08 2.81 -0.48
N CYS A 117 8.69 3.27 -1.58
CA CYS A 117 8.19 3.09 -2.93
C CYS A 117 8.05 1.60 -3.31
N LYS A 118 8.99 0.74 -2.88
CA LYS A 118 8.92 -0.71 -3.05
C LYS A 118 7.69 -1.30 -2.33
N GLY A 119 7.50 -0.96 -1.07
CA GLY A 119 6.34 -1.41 -0.28
C GLY A 119 5.01 -0.97 -0.91
N LEU A 120 4.93 0.27 -1.37
CA LEU A 120 3.75 0.80 -2.06
C LEU A 120 3.52 0.10 -3.41
N SER A 121 4.58 -0.21 -4.15
CA SER A 121 4.46 -0.95 -5.42
C SER A 121 3.92 -2.37 -5.21
N HIS A 122 4.31 -3.06 -4.15
CA HIS A 122 3.70 -4.33 -3.76
C HIS A 122 2.22 -4.17 -3.38
N LEU A 123 1.87 -3.12 -2.65
CA LEU A 123 0.48 -2.81 -2.31
C LEU A 123 -0.39 -2.58 -3.56
N HIS A 124 0.14 -1.86 -4.56
CA HIS A 124 -0.53 -1.60 -5.84
C HIS A 124 -0.59 -2.82 -6.77
N THR A 125 0.28 -3.80 -6.58
CA THR A 125 0.31 -5.06 -7.35
C THR A 125 -0.38 -6.21 -6.63
N TYR A 126 -1.13 -5.93 -5.56
CA TYR A 126 -1.90 -6.90 -4.77
C TYR A 126 -1.04 -7.92 -3.99
N ASP A 127 0.27 -7.72 -3.89
CA ASP A 127 1.17 -8.56 -3.09
C ASP A 127 1.24 -8.03 -1.64
N TYR A 128 0.15 -8.21 -0.91
CA TYR A 128 -0.03 -7.61 0.41
C TYR A 128 0.92 -8.18 1.47
N VAL A 129 1.31 -9.45 1.34
CA VAL A 129 2.23 -10.11 2.27
C VAL A 129 3.61 -9.48 2.20
N LYS A 130 4.13 -9.25 0.99
CA LYS A 130 5.42 -8.56 0.83
C LYS A 130 5.33 -7.09 1.25
N ALA A 131 4.23 -6.41 0.91
CA ALA A 131 4.01 -5.03 1.35
C ALA A 131 4.03 -4.91 2.89
N GLU A 132 3.31 -5.79 3.61
CA GLU A 132 3.28 -5.81 5.08
C GLU A 132 4.68 -5.98 5.67
N ASN A 133 5.47 -6.92 5.13
CA ASN A 133 6.83 -7.16 5.60
C ASN A 133 7.74 -5.94 5.42
N ILE A 134 7.65 -5.26 4.28
CA ILE A 134 8.42 -4.05 4.00
C ILE A 134 8.01 -2.91 4.95
N PHE A 135 6.71 -2.68 5.16
CA PHE A 135 6.26 -1.63 6.07
C PHE A 135 6.64 -1.90 7.53
N LYS A 136 6.66 -3.18 7.96
CA LYS A 136 7.22 -3.57 9.26
C LYS A 136 8.70 -3.22 9.39
N GLN A 137 9.49 -3.40 8.33
CA GLN A 137 10.90 -3.01 8.32
C GLN A 137 11.05 -1.48 8.38
N LEU A 138 10.27 -0.73 7.62
CA LEU A 138 10.27 0.74 7.64
C LEU A 138 9.97 1.31 9.04
N ILE A 139 8.98 0.76 9.75
CA ILE A 139 8.66 1.16 11.13
C ILE A 139 9.81 0.84 12.09
N ARG A 140 10.56 -0.25 11.86
CA ARG A 140 11.75 -0.57 12.68
C ARG A 140 12.88 0.43 12.44
N ILE A 141 13.04 0.92 11.20
CA ILE A 141 14.08 1.89 10.83
C ILE A 141 13.73 3.28 11.39
N LYS A 142 12.54 3.81 11.07
CA LYS A 142 12.05 5.11 11.55
C LYS A 142 10.66 4.99 12.17
N PRO A 143 10.55 4.71 13.48
CA PRO A 143 9.27 4.57 14.17
C PRO A 143 8.54 5.91 14.40
N GLU A 144 9.19 7.04 14.10
CA GLU A 144 8.62 8.38 14.19
C GLU A 144 7.80 8.75 12.94
N GLU A 145 8.04 8.05 11.82
CA GLU A 145 7.34 8.30 10.56
C GLU A 145 5.92 7.71 10.61
N GLU A 146 4.93 8.56 10.85
CA GLU A 146 3.52 8.14 10.94
C GLU A 146 3.01 7.47 9.66
N ASP A 147 3.52 7.89 8.50
CA ASP A 147 3.05 7.40 7.22
C ASP A 147 3.37 5.91 7.03
N SER A 148 4.50 5.43 7.57
CA SER A 148 4.85 4.00 7.57
C SER A 148 3.81 3.14 8.30
N VAL A 149 3.25 3.66 9.39
CA VAL A 149 2.21 2.97 10.18
C VAL A 149 0.90 2.95 9.42
N LYS A 150 0.52 4.06 8.77
CA LYS A 150 -0.69 4.13 7.93
C LYS A 150 -0.60 3.16 6.75
N TYR A 151 0.57 3.02 6.13
CA TYR A 151 0.78 2.04 5.05
C TYR A 151 0.70 0.60 5.56
N LEU A 152 1.26 0.31 6.74
CA LEU A 152 1.11 -1.00 7.37
C LEU A 152 -0.37 -1.31 7.65
N GLU A 153 -1.11 -0.38 8.26
CA GLU A 153 -2.56 -0.53 8.51
C GLU A 153 -3.32 -0.85 7.23
N LYS A 154 -2.99 -0.15 6.14
CA LYS A 154 -3.60 -0.38 4.83
C LYS A 154 -3.26 -1.77 4.28
N SER A 155 -2.00 -2.19 4.35
CA SER A 155 -1.58 -3.52 3.86
C SER A 155 -2.31 -4.65 4.60
N ILE A 156 -2.41 -4.57 5.93
CA ILE A 156 -3.11 -5.56 6.76
C ILE A 156 -4.62 -5.55 6.48
N ARG A 157 -5.21 -4.37 6.29
CA ARG A 157 -6.64 -4.22 6.00
C ARG A 157 -7.01 -4.78 4.64
N VAL A 158 -6.13 -4.71 3.65
CA VAL A 158 -6.44 -5.22 2.31
C VAL A 158 -6.06 -6.69 2.17
N ALA A 159 -5.08 -7.19 2.92
CA ALA A 159 -4.74 -8.62 2.98
C ALA A 159 -5.83 -9.54 3.58
N GLY A 160 -6.96 -8.98 4.02
CA GLY A 160 -7.97 -9.60 4.88
C GLY A 160 -8.91 -10.62 4.22
N ASP A 161 -8.38 -11.65 3.58
CA ASP A 161 -9.18 -12.62 2.79
C ASP A 161 -9.75 -13.80 3.58
N ARG A 162 -9.66 -13.84 4.92
CA ARG A 162 -10.24 -14.95 5.70
C ARG A 162 -11.44 -14.56 6.53
N ILE A 163 -11.35 -13.50 7.34
CA ILE A 163 -12.46 -13.11 8.22
C ILE A 163 -13.63 -12.51 7.43
N GLN A 164 -13.33 -11.73 6.38
CA GLN A 164 -14.34 -11.06 5.58
C GLN A 164 -15.16 -12.04 4.72
N HIS A 165 -14.57 -13.15 4.28
CA HIS A 165 -15.28 -14.17 3.51
C HIS A 165 -16.25 -14.97 4.40
N TRP A 166 -15.85 -15.30 5.64
CA TRP A 166 -16.72 -15.99 6.59
C TRP A 166 -17.90 -15.11 7.05
N SER A 167 -17.68 -13.82 7.33
CA SER A 167 -18.78 -12.92 7.71
C SER A 167 -19.79 -12.73 6.56
N ARG A 168 -19.30 -12.65 5.32
CA ARG A 168 -20.16 -12.58 4.13
C ARG A 168 -20.95 -13.87 3.93
N ALA A 169 -20.31 -15.03 4.06
CA ALA A 169 -20.98 -16.32 3.93
C ALA A 169 -22.10 -16.51 4.97
N ILE A 170 -21.86 -16.15 6.23
CA ILE A 170 -22.86 -16.21 7.31
C ILE A 170 -24.03 -15.26 7.02
N SER A 171 -23.75 -14.02 6.60
CA SER A 171 -24.80 -13.05 6.28
C SER A 171 -25.66 -13.49 5.10
N ILE A 172 -25.04 -14.01 4.03
CA ILE A 172 -25.74 -14.58 2.88
C ILE A 172 -26.60 -15.78 3.32
N GLY A 173 -26.05 -16.69 4.13
CA GLY A 173 -26.79 -17.84 4.65
C GLY A 173 -28.01 -17.44 5.50
N MET A 174 -27.87 -16.42 6.35
CA MET A 174 -28.98 -15.88 7.16
C MET A 174 -30.05 -15.21 6.29
N LEU A 175 -29.67 -14.49 5.24
CA LEU A 175 -30.62 -13.89 4.29
C LEU A 175 -31.39 -14.97 3.50
N PHE A 176 -30.72 -16.04 3.08
CA PHE A 176 -31.40 -17.18 2.46
C PHE A 176 -32.39 -17.85 3.42
N LEU A 177 -32.00 -18.05 4.68
CA LEU A 177 -32.91 -18.59 5.70
C LEU A 177 -34.12 -17.68 5.92
N ALA A 178 -33.93 -16.35 5.94
CA ALA A 178 -35.01 -15.38 6.03
C ALA A 178 -35.99 -15.51 4.86
N ALA A 179 -35.50 -15.68 3.63
CA ALA A 179 -36.33 -15.85 2.45
C ALA A 179 -37.19 -17.13 2.51
N ILE A 180 -36.65 -18.22 3.05
CA ILE A 180 -37.41 -19.47 3.26
C ILE A 180 -38.52 -19.25 4.28
N VAL A 181 -38.22 -18.59 5.40
CA VAL A 181 -39.22 -18.28 6.45
C VAL A 181 -40.34 -17.40 5.88
N ILE A 182 -40.03 -16.42 5.03
CA ILE A 182 -41.03 -15.60 4.33
C ILE A 182 -41.93 -16.46 3.43
N GLY A 183 -41.33 -17.39 2.66
CA GLY A 183 -42.08 -18.29 1.80
C GLY A 183 -43.09 -19.15 2.58
N VAL A 184 -42.66 -19.69 3.73
CA VAL A 184 -43.52 -20.48 4.63
C VAL A 184 -44.63 -19.62 5.26
N GLU A 185 -44.31 -18.38 5.65
CA GLU A 185 -45.28 -17.42 6.20
C GLU A 185 -46.43 -17.16 5.21
N ILE A 186 -46.10 -16.85 3.96
CA ILE A 186 -47.09 -16.48 2.93
C ILE A 186 -47.92 -17.70 2.51
N LEU A 187 -47.30 -18.88 2.37
CA LEU A 187 -47.93 -20.04 1.75
C LEU A 187 -48.72 -20.90 2.75
N LEU A 188 -48.27 -20.99 4.01
CA LEU A 188 -48.89 -21.86 5.03
C LEU A 188 -49.53 -21.08 6.17
N ILE A 189 -48.85 -20.05 6.71
CA ILE A 189 -49.29 -19.44 7.98
C ILE A 189 -50.41 -18.42 7.75
N ARG A 190 -50.29 -17.54 6.75
CA ARG A 190 -51.36 -16.58 6.42
C ARG A 190 -52.71 -17.25 6.07
N PRO A 191 -52.77 -18.30 5.24
CA PRO A 191 -54.05 -18.92 4.90
C PRO A 191 -54.62 -19.86 5.98
N PHE A 192 -53.80 -20.50 6.83
CA PHE A 192 -54.28 -21.52 7.77
C PHE A 192 -54.20 -21.14 9.26
N TYR A 193 -53.39 -20.16 9.65
CA TYR A 193 -53.08 -19.85 11.06
C TYR A 193 -52.93 -18.34 11.33
N GLU A 194 -53.98 -17.55 11.04
CA GLU A 194 -53.97 -16.09 11.21
C GLU A 194 -53.54 -15.61 12.61
N MET A 195 -53.86 -16.36 13.66
CA MET A 195 -53.48 -16.02 15.05
C MET A 195 -51.97 -16.04 15.31
N HIS A 196 -51.18 -16.76 14.49
CA HIS A 196 -49.73 -16.91 14.68
C HIS A 196 -48.89 -15.97 13.81
N VAL A 197 -49.53 -15.18 12.93
CA VAL A 197 -48.84 -14.29 11.98
C VAL A 197 -47.89 -13.31 12.68
N TRP A 198 -48.31 -12.76 13.82
CA TRP A 198 -47.49 -11.83 14.63
C TRP A 198 -46.13 -12.41 15.04
N TYR A 199 -46.09 -13.67 15.52
CA TYR A 199 -44.84 -14.28 15.98
C TYR A 199 -43.86 -14.52 14.83
N PHE A 200 -44.37 -14.85 13.64
CA PHE A 200 -43.55 -15.03 12.44
C PHE A 200 -43.04 -13.70 11.86
N GLU A 201 -43.86 -12.65 11.87
CA GLU A 201 -43.45 -11.30 11.45
C GLU A 201 -42.33 -10.75 12.36
N LEU A 202 -42.45 -10.96 13.68
CA LEU A 202 -41.40 -10.61 14.64
C LEU A 202 -40.12 -11.41 14.38
N GLY A 203 -40.23 -12.73 14.22
CA GLY A 203 -39.10 -13.62 13.96
C GLY A 203 -38.33 -13.24 12.70
N ARG A 204 -39.03 -12.95 11.60
CA ARG A 204 -38.46 -12.47 10.33
C ARG A 204 -37.69 -11.17 10.51
N THR A 205 -38.28 -10.20 11.21
CA THR A 205 -37.68 -8.88 11.43
C THR A 205 -36.39 -9.01 12.23
N LEU A 206 -36.40 -9.83 13.29
CA LEU A 206 -35.20 -10.12 14.08
C LEU A 206 -34.12 -10.80 13.23
N LEU A 207 -34.49 -11.79 12.40
CA LEU A 207 -33.55 -12.52 11.57
C LEU A 207 -32.86 -11.62 10.53
N PHE A 208 -33.61 -10.66 9.96
CA PHE A 208 -33.06 -9.65 9.06
C PHE A 208 -32.11 -8.68 9.79
N ILE A 209 -32.48 -8.22 10.99
CA ILE A 209 -31.64 -7.36 11.83
C ILE A 209 -30.34 -8.09 12.20
N PHE A 210 -30.40 -9.36 12.58
CA PHE A 210 -29.23 -10.18 12.87
C PHE A 210 -28.32 -10.35 11.65
N ALA A 211 -28.87 -10.58 10.46
CA ALA A 211 -28.09 -10.67 9.22
C ALA A 211 -27.34 -9.37 8.90
N CYS A 212 -27.99 -8.22 9.06
CA CYS A 212 -27.40 -6.90 8.90
C CYS A 212 -26.30 -6.62 9.95
N MET A 213 -26.56 -6.94 11.22
CA MET A 213 -25.58 -6.78 12.30
C MET A 213 -24.36 -7.68 12.11
N ALA A 214 -24.56 -8.93 11.66
CA ALA A 214 -23.45 -9.85 11.37
C ALA A 214 -22.54 -9.31 10.26
N MET A 215 -23.14 -8.72 9.22
CA MET A 215 -22.40 -8.11 8.12
C MET A 215 -21.62 -6.86 8.58
N ALA A 216 -22.29 -5.91 9.23
CA ALA A 216 -21.67 -4.68 9.72
C ALA A 216 -20.60 -4.96 10.79
N GLY A 217 -20.90 -5.88 11.72
CA GLY A 217 -19.99 -6.30 12.78
C GLY A 217 -18.72 -6.95 12.22
N GLY A 218 -18.82 -7.76 11.17
CA GLY A 218 -17.67 -8.37 10.51
C GLY A 218 -16.70 -7.34 9.92
N GLU A 219 -17.23 -6.34 9.20
CA GLU A 219 -16.41 -5.26 8.63
C GLU A 219 -15.80 -4.38 9.72
N TRP A 220 -16.58 -4.06 10.76
CA TRP A 220 -16.11 -3.27 11.90
C TRP A 220 -14.99 -3.98 12.67
N LEU A 221 -15.17 -5.27 13.01
CA LEU A 221 -14.17 -6.08 13.70
C LEU A 221 -12.87 -6.16 12.89
N HIS A 222 -12.97 -6.28 11.57
CA HIS A 222 -11.80 -6.33 10.70
C HIS A 222 -11.04 -5.01 10.69
N TRP A 223 -11.76 -3.89 10.57
CA TRP A 223 -11.17 -2.55 10.63
C TRP A 223 -10.47 -2.31 11.97
N TYR A 224 -11.13 -2.64 13.08
CA TYR A 224 -10.60 -2.43 14.43
C TYR A 224 -9.38 -3.31 14.72
N ARG A 225 -9.41 -4.59 14.32
CA ARG A 225 -8.28 -5.52 14.48
C ARG A 225 -7.05 -5.06 13.69
N SER A 226 -7.23 -4.57 12.47
CA SER A 226 -6.14 -4.09 11.61
C SER A 226 -5.42 -2.90 12.25
N ARG A 227 -6.19 -1.93 12.77
CA ARG A 227 -5.65 -0.76 13.48
C ARG A 227 -4.94 -1.13 14.77
N LYS A 228 -5.51 -2.05 15.55
CA LYS A 228 -4.87 -2.57 16.77
C LYS A 228 -3.55 -3.29 16.47
N LYS A 229 -3.49 -4.12 15.42
CA LYS A 229 -2.26 -4.84 15.06
C LYS A 229 -1.12 -3.90 14.69
N ALA A 230 -1.38 -2.92 13.83
CA ALA A 230 -0.36 -1.95 13.43
C ALA A 230 0.09 -1.08 14.62
N GLY A 231 -0.86 -0.58 15.43
CA GLY A 231 -0.54 0.21 16.63
C GLY A 231 0.22 -0.58 17.69
N HIS A 232 -0.11 -1.85 17.89
CA HIS A 232 0.61 -2.73 18.81
C HIS A 232 2.05 -2.98 18.34
N PHE A 233 2.25 -3.21 17.03
CA PHE A 233 3.58 -3.36 16.45
C PHE A 233 4.44 -2.10 16.66
N LEU A 234 3.88 -0.91 16.41
CA LEU A 234 4.58 0.35 16.65
C LEU A 234 4.99 0.50 18.12
N ARG A 235 4.08 0.20 19.06
CA ARG A 235 4.36 0.25 20.50
C ARG A 235 5.49 -0.70 20.89
N GLN A 236 5.50 -1.92 20.36
CA GLN A 236 6.60 -2.87 20.60
C GLN A 236 7.93 -2.35 20.09
N VAL A 237 7.97 -1.75 18.90
CA VAL A 237 9.20 -1.18 18.33
C VAL A 237 9.70 0.00 19.16
N LYS A 238 8.81 0.92 19.56
CA LYS A 238 9.18 2.06 20.42
C LYS A 238 9.67 1.62 21.79
N ALA A 239 9.01 0.64 22.42
CA ALA A 239 9.43 0.10 23.71
C ALA A 239 10.82 -0.54 23.65
N ARG A 240 11.14 -1.28 22.57
CA ARG A 240 12.49 -1.83 22.37
C ARG A 240 13.55 -0.75 22.20
N LYS A 241 13.26 0.28 21.41
CA LYS A 241 14.19 1.39 21.17
C LYS A 241 14.49 2.16 22.46
N ASN A 242 13.47 2.38 23.30
CA ASN A 242 13.63 3.08 24.59
C ASN A 242 14.39 2.25 25.65
N ASN A 243 14.34 0.91 25.56
CA ASN A 243 15.02 0.01 26.49
C ASN A 243 16.45 -0.35 26.07
N THR A 244 16.93 0.15 24.92
CA THR A 244 18.31 -0.05 24.47
C THR A 244 19.09 1.23 24.82
N PRO A 245 19.91 1.25 25.88
CA PRO A 245 20.75 2.41 26.17
C PRO A 245 21.72 2.64 24.99
N ALA A 246 21.90 3.91 24.64
CA ALA A 246 22.79 4.37 23.57
C ALA A 246 24.25 4.00 23.82
#